data_AF-A0A8D0CP50-F1
#
_entry.id   AF-A0A8D0CP50-F1
#
_cell.length_a   1.000
_cell.length_b   1.000
_cell.length_c   1.000
_cell.angle_alpha   90.00
_cell.angle_beta   90.00
_cell.angle_gamma   90.00
#
_symmetry.space_group_name_H-M   'P 1'
#
loop_
_entity.id
_entity.type
_entity.pdbx_description
1 polymer ?
#
loop_
_entity_poly.entity_id
_entity_poly.type
_entity_poly.pdbx_seq_one_letter_code
_entity_poly.pdbx_strand_id
1 'polypeptide(L)'
;MASATSTPAAAASSSRSSRSVSRSAGRSVATTGLPTSSTSPTRLSRIQEKDNLRHLNDRLANYIQRVQELESERSSILFQLEEKDDSKSREMGNVRRLYEEELADVRKSLDGLAGERARLQIDCGNLCEENRKLQARNQKKESELANALAQWRKVEAMLSSKDAEYTKLLSENRRLAEEVADLQEHLEYGVLGDTKNQLNGEILRKVDMENQVQTLKEQLELQRNISEQEVLEIRSRQDSRLVEVDSVQRREFESKLSETIQQLRHDHESQMQQYREELDRTFSSKVQAIDSPYPAFYLTSGRGRLHWQKQFVSIEDLERTLDREREVWQHRLDQKEQEQLSMRSQMFAQLEDYENLLDVKLALDMEINAYRKMLEVEEQRLHLSPSPSQHAAIARTHEHSSRKLRGKKRKYEGASGSSPAYKMSSRSMESGAVSVADVDADGKYVRLKNNSETVRLLSCNRAVTIPKDPGLGGGIISPTWPGNASGSPSRSWLMWIGKGKFGVPCWSCSPRDPTPDKRTKMDGIPNVAVQLIVSELIAINDKIALSQKKILHILKKICIHVFIFQTN
;
A
#
# COMPACT_ATOMS: atom_id res chain seq x y z
N MET A 1 88.66 -4.43 0.87
CA MET A 1 88.81 -5.52 1.86
C MET A 1 89.65 -6.60 1.17
N ALA A 2 90.95 -6.77 1.44
CA ALA A 2 91.61 -7.10 2.72
C ALA A 2 91.20 -8.50 3.20
N SER A 3 92.07 -9.49 3.49
CA SER A 3 93.54 -9.46 3.64
C SER A 3 94.24 -10.80 3.31
N ALA A 4 95.54 -10.64 3.02
CA ALA A 4 96.70 -11.52 3.10
C ALA A 4 96.69 -12.78 4.00
N THR A 5 97.59 -13.73 3.66
CA THR A 5 98.51 -14.42 4.59
C THR A 5 99.79 -14.84 3.83
N SER A 6 100.93 -14.91 4.51
CA SER A 6 102.28 -14.94 3.94
C SER A 6 103.15 -16.13 4.40
N THR A 7 104.11 -16.52 3.54
CA THR A 7 105.46 -17.14 3.75
C THR A 7 105.88 -17.70 5.12
N PRO A 8 106.65 -18.82 5.17
CA PRO A 8 108.11 -18.82 4.89
C PRO A 8 108.61 -20.05 4.08
N ALA A 9 109.92 -20.34 3.89
CA ALA A 9 111.11 -19.56 3.48
C ALA A 9 112.36 -20.50 3.40
N ALA A 10 113.49 -20.02 2.80
CA ALA A 10 114.84 -20.66 2.76
C ALA A 10 114.98 -22.01 1.99
N ALA A 11 116.11 -22.35 1.33
CA ALA A 11 117.27 -21.57 0.85
C ALA A 11 118.08 -22.38 -0.22
N ALA A 12 118.89 -21.68 -1.04
CA ALA A 12 120.04 -22.15 -1.85
C ALA A 12 119.86 -23.39 -2.78
N SER A 13 120.09 -23.27 -4.10
CA SER A 13 121.45 -23.24 -4.66
C SER A 13 121.49 -23.00 -6.19
N SER A 14 122.60 -22.45 -6.68
CA SER A 14 123.16 -22.49 -8.06
C SER A 14 122.24 -22.94 -9.23
N SER A 15 121.98 -22.13 -10.25
CA SER A 15 123.02 -21.73 -11.21
C SER A 15 122.49 -20.74 -12.28
N ARG A 16 123.31 -19.78 -12.68
CA ARG A 16 123.16 -18.97 -13.90
C ARG A 16 124.42 -19.14 -14.73
N SER A 17 124.30 -19.26 -16.05
CA SER A 17 124.97 -18.35 -16.99
C SER A 17 124.57 -18.62 -18.44
N SER A 18 124.16 -17.55 -19.13
CA SER A 18 124.15 -17.46 -20.58
C SER A 18 125.59 -17.51 -21.13
N ARG A 19 125.76 -18.07 -22.34
CA ARG A 19 127.06 -18.18 -23.02
C ARG A 19 127.35 -16.94 -23.86
N SER A 20 128.53 -16.34 -23.67
CA SER A 20 129.22 -15.62 -24.75
C SER A 20 130.74 -15.71 -24.59
N VAL A 21 131.39 -16.14 -25.68
CA VAL A 21 132.78 -15.88 -26.13
C VAL A 21 133.90 -15.74 -25.09
N SER A 22 134.90 -16.64 -25.14
CA SER A 22 136.34 -16.26 -25.19
C SER A 22 137.27 -17.48 -25.29
N ARG A 23 138.54 -17.19 -25.64
CA ARG A 23 139.74 -18.05 -25.67
C ARG A 23 139.94 -18.85 -26.98
N SER A 24 141.17 -19.02 -27.48
CA SER A 24 142.48 -18.86 -26.82
C SER A 24 143.55 -18.21 -27.71
N ALA A 25 144.54 -17.58 -27.07
CA ALA A 25 145.79 -17.15 -27.69
C ALA A 25 146.97 -17.58 -26.81
N GLY A 26 148.08 -17.98 -27.45
CA GLY A 26 149.42 -17.99 -26.88
C GLY A 26 149.85 -19.19 -26.01
N ARG A 27 150.79 -19.99 -26.53
CA ARG A 27 152.04 -20.31 -25.80
C ARG A 27 153.15 -20.72 -26.78
N SER A 28 154.36 -20.23 -26.51
CA SER A 28 155.55 -20.32 -27.35
C SER A 28 156.54 -21.38 -26.86
N VAL A 29 157.35 -21.93 -27.78
CA VAL A 29 158.69 -22.51 -27.54
C VAL A 29 159.61 -22.05 -28.68
N ALA A 30 160.92 -21.96 -28.43
CA ALA A 30 161.87 -21.13 -29.18
C ALA A 30 162.97 -21.91 -29.93
N THR A 31 163.93 -21.16 -30.51
CA THR A 31 165.28 -21.57 -31.02
C THR A 31 165.30 -22.49 -32.26
N THR A 32 166.22 -22.38 -33.24
CA THR A 32 167.52 -21.65 -33.33
C THR A 32 167.94 -21.46 -34.81
N GLY A 33 168.83 -20.49 -35.11
CA GLY A 33 169.89 -20.68 -36.12
C GLY A 33 169.66 -20.21 -37.58
N LEU A 34 170.38 -19.14 -37.95
CA LEU A 34 170.83 -18.80 -39.33
C LEU A 34 171.94 -19.81 -39.80
N PRO A 35 172.43 -19.87 -41.08
CA PRO A 35 172.66 -18.70 -41.95
C PRO A 35 172.58 -18.85 -43.52
N THR A 36 172.39 -17.68 -44.16
CA THR A 36 173.01 -17.13 -45.40
C THR A 36 173.22 -17.92 -46.74
N SER A 37 172.79 -17.23 -47.80
CA SER A 37 173.52 -16.87 -49.06
C SER A 37 173.67 -17.83 -50.27
N SER A 38 172.89 -17.50 -51.32
CA SER A 38 173.29 -17.24 -52.73
C SER A 38 173.99 -18.31 -53.60
N THR A 39 173.37 -18.63 -54.74
CA THR A 39 173.92 -18.44 -56.12
C THR A 39 172.85 -18.72 -57.20
N SER A 40 173.06 -18.25 -58.43
CA SER A 40 172.20 -18.44 -59.64
C SER A 40 173.10 -18.99 -60.79
N PRO A 41 172.66 -19.25 -62.06
CA PRO A 41 171.36 -19.07 -62.73
C PRO A 41 170.94 -20.24 -63.70
N THR A 42 169.88 -20.07 -64.52
CA THR A 42 169.89 -20.26 -66.02
C THR A 42 168.50 -20.02 -66.64
N ARG A 43 168.45 -19.39 -67.83
CA ARG A 43 167.24 -18.81 -68.47
C ARG A 43 166.11 -19.81 -68.79
N LEU A 44 166.42 -21.08 -69.07
CA LEU A 44 165.43 -22.13 -69.39
C LEU A 44 164.56 -22.49 -68.16
N SER A 45 165.19 -22.64 -66.99
CA SER A 45 164.49 -22.84 -65.72
C SER A 45 163.51 -21.69 -65.44
N ARG A 46 163.87 -20.44 -65.79
CA ARG A 46 163.01 -19.26 -65.62
C ARG A 46 161.79 -19.21 -66.56
N ILE A 47 161.84 -19.92 -67.69
CA ILE A 47 160.69 -20.05 -68.60
C ILE A 47 159.75 -21.16 -68.10
N GLN A 48 160.30 -22.33 -67.72
CA GLN A 48 159.51 -23.38 -67.07
C GLN A 48 158.89 -22.91 -65.75
N GLU A 49 159.62 -22.13 -64.95
CA GLU A 49 159.09 -21.49 -63.74
C GLU A 49 157.95 -20.51 -64.08
N LYS A 50 158.07 -19.72 -65.14
CA LYS A 50 156.99 -18.82 -65.61
C LYS A 50 155.75 -19.59 -66.08
N ASP A 51 155.92 -20.70 -66.78
CA ASP A 51 154.79 -21.51 -67.25
C ASP A 51 154.16 -22.35 -66.13
N ASN A 52 154.96 -22.81 -65.17
CA ASN A 52 154.46 -23.39 -63.91
C ASN A 52 153.70 -22.34 -63.08
N LEU A 53 154.17 -21.09 -63.02
CA LEU A 53 153.46 -19.99 -62.36
C LEU A 53 152.18 -19.60 -63.11
N ARG A 54 152.15 -19.68 -64.44
CA ARG A 54 150.91 -19.54 -65.23
C ARG A 54 149.92 -20.64 -64.88
N HIS A 55 150.30 -21.92 -64.98
CA HIS A 55 149.43 -23.02 -64.60
C HIS A 55 148.98 -22.98 -63.13
N LEU A 56 149.83 -22.51 -62.22
CA LEU A 56 149.45 -22.26 -60.82
C LEU A 56 148.43 -21.13 -60.72
N ASN A 57 148.63 -20.01 -61.42
CA ASN A 57 147.70 -18.90 -61.47
C ASN A 57 146.37 -19.26 -62.15
N ASP A 58 146.39 -20.07 -63.21
CA ASP A 58 145.18 -20.56 -63.88
C ASP A 58 144.40 -21.49 -62.93
N ARG A 59 145.09 -22.35 -62.17
CA ARG A 59 144.46 -23.16 -61.11
C ARG A 59 143.94 -22.29 -59.96
N LEU A 60 144.68 -21.26 -59.52
CA LEU A 60 144.22 -20.31 -58.52
C LEU A 60 143.01 -19.50 -59.01
N ALA A 61 142.98 -19.07 -60.27
CA ALA A 61 141.84 -18.38 -60.86
C ALA A 61 140.60 -19.29 -60.90
N ASN A 62 140.76 -20.56 -61.31
CA ASN A 62 139.68 -21.56 -61.24
C ASN A 62 139.22 -21.82 -59.78
N TYR A 63 140.13 -21.86 -58.81
CA TYR A 63 139.76 -21.96 -57.39
C TYR A 63 139.04 -20.71 -56.88
N ILE A 64 139.50 -19.51 -57.23
CA ILE A 64 138.85 -18.24 -56.86
C ILE A 64 137.46 -18.16 -57.47
N GLN A 65 137.30 -18.51 -58.75
CA GLN A 65 136.00 -18.60 -59.41
C GLN A 65 135.11 -19.63 -58.69
N ARG A 66 135.61 -20.83 -58.39
CA ARG A 66 134.80 -21.84 -57.68
C ARG A 66 134.44 -21.41 -56.25
N VAL A 67 135.29 -20.65 -55.56
CA VAL A 67 134.98 -20.05 -54.26
C VAL A 67 133.89 -18.97 -54.41
N GLN A 68 133.99 -18.09 -55.40
CA GLN A 68 132.95 -17.08 -55.67
C GLN A 68 131.61 -17.72 -56.08
N GLU A 69 131.64 -18.77 -56.89
CA GLU A 69 130.47 -19.60 -57.20
C GLU A 69 129.88 -20.17 -55.90
N LEU A 70 130.68 -20.84 -55.07
CA LEU A 70 130.23 -21.40 -53.77
C LEU A 70 129.73 -20.31 -52.78
N GLU A 71 130.29 -19.11 -52.79
CA GLU A 71 129.82 -17.97 -51.99
C GLU A 71 128.50 -17.40 -52.52
N SER A 72 128.30 -17.39 -53.84
CA SER A 72 127.02 -17.02 -54.47
C SER A 72 125.94 -18.09 -54.27
N GLU A 73 126.29 -19.38 -54.41
CA GLU A 73 125.44 -20.53 -54.11
C GLU A 73 125.03 -20.49 -52.63
N ARG A 74 125.98 -20.26 -51.71
CA ARG A 74 125.71 -20.10 -50.28
C ARG A 74 124.80 -18.91 -49.98
N SER A 75 125.04 -17.75 -50.59
CA SER A 75 124.20 -16.55 -50.42
C SER A 75 122.77 -16.79 -50.93
N SER A 76 122.63 -17.46 -52.07
CA SER A 76 121.34 -17.84 -52.65
C SER A 76 120.59 -18.85 -51.77
N ILE A 77 121.28 -19.88 -51.24
CA ILE A 77 120.70 -20.85 -50.31
C ILE A 77 120.27 -20.17 -49.00
N LEU A 78 121.05 -19.23 -48.46
CA LEU A 78 120.68 -18.47 -47.27
C LEU A 78 119.42 -17.63 -47.51
N PHE A 79 119.32 -16.94 -48.65
CA PHE A 79 118.12 -16.19 -49.03
C PHE A 79 116.89 -17.11 -49.18
N GLN A 80 117.04 -18.27 -49.82
CA GLN A 80 115.95 -19.25 -49.95
C GLN A 80 115.53 -19.88 -48.61
N LEU A 81 116.45 -19.99 -47.64
CA LEU A 81 116.13 -20.42 -46.28
C LEU A 81 115.35 -19.33 -45.54
N GLU A 82 115.80 -18.08 -45.63
CA GLU A 82 115.11 -16.90 -45.06
C GLU A 82 113.71 -16.76 -45.66
N GLU A 83 113.54 -16.81 -46.98
CA GLU A 83 112.23 -16.75 -47.65
C GLU A 83 111.30 -17.89 -47.23
N LYS A 84 111.83 -19.12 -47.06
CA LYS A 84 111.06 -20.28 -46.59
C LYS A 84 110.70 -20.20 -45.11
N ASP A 85 111.52 -19.59 -44.29
CA ASP A 85 111.22 -19.41 -42.86
C ASP A 85 110.23 -18.24 -42.66
N ASP A 86 110.32 -17.20 -43.49
CA ASP A 86 109.33 -16.13 -43.60
C ASP A 86 107.98 -16.63 -44.11
N SER A 87 107.95 -17.49 -45.15
CA SER A 87 106.69 -18.05 -45.66
C SER A 87 106.01 -18.95 -44.63
N LYS A 88 106.76 -19.86 -43.99
CA LYS A 88 106.28 -20.66 -42.84
C LYS A 88 105.76 -19.76 -41.71
N SER A 89 106.48 -18.69 -41.38
CA SER A 89 106.08 -17.75 -40.31
C SER A 89 104.72 -17.09 -40.63
N ARG A 90 104.54 -16.64 -41.88
CA ARG A 90 103.28 -16.06 -42.36
C ARG A 90 102.15 -17.09 -42.41
N GLU A 91 102.41 -18.31 -42.88
CA GLU A 91 101.43 -19.41 -42.89
C GLU A 91 101.00 -19.81 -41.47
N MET A 92 101.95 -19.98 -40.55
CA MET A 92 101.67 -20.27 -39.14
C MET A 92 100.94 -19.13 -38.45
N GLY A 93 101.22 -17.87 -38.81
CA GLY A 93 100.48 -16.70 -38.37
C GLY A 93 99.04 -16.67 -38.89
N ASN A 94 98.82 -16.99 -40.17
CA ASN A 94 97.50 -17.09 -40.78
C ASN A 94 96.66 -18.21 -40.14
N VAL A 95 97.23 -19.40 -39.95
CA VAL A 95 96.58 -20.53 -39.29
C VAL A 95 96.24 -20.21 -37.83
N ARG A 96 97.15 -19.54 -37.10
CA ARG A 96 96.89 -19.04 -35.74
C ARG A 96 95.69 -18.08 -35.72
N ARG A 97 95.67 -17.08 -36.61
CA ARG A 97 94.58 -16.09 -36.71
C ARG A 97 93.23 -16.77 -36.97
N LEU A 98 93.17 -17.72 -37.90
CA LEU A 98 91.95 -18.47 -38.19
C LEU A 98 91.45 -19.24 -36.95
N TYR A 99 92.33 -19.95 -36.23
CA TYR A 99 91.93 -20.62 -34.99
C TYR A 99 91.53 -19.65 -33.88
N GLU A 100 92.15 -18.47 -33.79
CA GLU A 100 91.77 -17.43 -32.82
C GLU A 100 90.40 -16.81 -33.15
N GLU A 101 90.06 -16.65 -34.44
CA GLU A 101 88.75 -16.20 -34.93
C GLU A 101 87.66 -17.24 -34.65
N GLU A 102 87.87 -18.51 -35.02
CA GLU A 102 86.94 -19.61 -34.70
C GLU A 102 86.72 -19.76 -33.19
N LEU A 103 87.78 -19.66 -32.37
CA LEU A 103 87.65 -19.66 -30.91
C LEU A 103 86.88 -18.43 -30.39
N ALA A 104 86.97 -17.28 -31.04
CA ALA A 104 86.20 -16.10 -30.67
C ALA A 104 84.72 -16.28 -31.00
N ASP A 105 84.37 -16.87 -32.14
CA ASP A 105 82.98 -17.09 -32.56
C ASP A 105 82.30 -18.24 -31.80
N VAL A 106 83.05 -19.28 -31.45
CA VAL A 106 82.59 -20.31 -30.49
C VAL A 106 82.35 -19.71 -29.09
N ARG A 107 83.17 -18.76 -28.63
CA ARG A 107 82.91 -18.04 -27.37
C ARG A 107 81.66 -17.15 -27.45
N LYS A 108 81.52 -16.33 -28.50
CA LYS A 108 80.33 -15.48 -28.72
C LYS A 108 79.03 -16.30 -28.74
N SER A 109 79.03 -17.44 -29.44
CA SER A 109 77.86 -18.33 -29.50
C SER A 109 77.57 -19.02 -28.17
N LEU A 110 78.59 -19.43 -27.41
CA LEU A 110 78.42 -19.94 -26.04
C LEU A 110 77.83 -18.88 -25.10
N ASP A 111 78.31 -17.65 -25.14
CA ASP A 111 77.79 -16.53 -24.35
C ASP A 111 76.34 -16.19 -24.75
N GLY A 112 76.03 -16.21 -26.05
CA GLY A 112 74.67 -16.06 -26.56
C GLY A 112 73.72 -17.13 -26.03
N LEU A 113 74.09 -18.42 -26.15
CA LEU A 113 73.32 -19.54 -25.62
C LEU A 113 73.18 -19.48 -24.09
N ALA A 114 74.19 -19.01 -23.36
CA ALA A 114 74.11 -18.80 -21.92
C ALA A 114 73.11 -17.69 -21.56
N GLY A 115 73.06 -16.60 -22.33
CA GLY A 115 72.08 -15.52 -22.20
C GLY A 115 70.65 -15.98 -22.52
N GLU A 116 70.45 -16.71 -23.62
CA GLU A 116 69.16 -17.30 -23.98
C GLU A 116 68.67 -18.29 -22.91
N ARG A 117 69.55 -19.16 -22.40
CA ARG A 117 69.23 -20.07 -21.30
C ARG A 117 68.83 -19.32 -20.03
N ALA A 118 69.54 -18.25 -19.67
CA ALA A 118 69.20 -17.43 -18.51
C ALA A 118 67.84 -16.74 -18.67
N ARG A 119 67.55 -16.19 -19.85
CA ARG A 119 66.25 -15.62 -20.18
C ARG A 119 65.13 -16.65 -20.07
N LEU A 120 65.26 -17.80 -20.75
CA LEU A 120 64.27 -18.88 -20.70
C LEU A 120 64.08 -19.43 -19.28
N GLN A 121 65.12 -19.45 -18.44
CA GLN A 121 65.02 -19.83 -17.04
C GLN A 121 64.17 -18.83 -16.23
N ILE A 122 64.33 -17.53 -16.47
CA ILE A 122 63.50 -16.48 -15.86
C ILE A 122 62.05 -16.59 -16.35
N ASP A 123 61.84 -16.73 -17.66
CA ASP A 123 60.50 -16.85 -18.25
C ASP A 123 59.75 -18.10 -17.73
N CYS A 124 60.43 -19.25 -17.64
CA CYS A 124 59.90 -20.46 -16.98
C CYS A 124 59.59 -20.23 -15.50
N GLY A 125 60.41 -19.48 -14.76
CA GLY A 125 60.16 -19.11 -13.37
C GLY A 125 58.88 -18.28 -13.22
N ASN A 126 58.75 -17.23 -14.04
CA ASN A 126 57.58 -16.35 -14.09
C ASN A 126 56.31 -17.15 -14.41
N LEU A 127 56.32 -17.99 -15.44
CA LEU A 127 55.18 -18.85 -15.81
C LEU A 127 54.82 -19.86 -14.72
N CYS A 128 55.80 -20.41 -14.00
CA CYS A 128 55.54 -21.27 -12.84
C CYS A 128 54.86 -20.52 -11.68
N GLU A 129 55.26 -19.27 -11.43
CA GLU A 129 54.58 -18.44 -10.43
C GLU A 129 53.16 -18.04 -10.86
N GLU A 130 52.96 -17.67 -12.12
CA GLU A 130 51.63 -17.36 -12.66
C GLU A 130 50.71 -18.55 -12.58
N ASN A 131 51.18 -19.75 -12.96
CA ASN A 131 50.42 -20.98 -12.82
C ASN A 131 50.06 -21.27 -11.34
N ARG A 132 50.99 -21.12 -10.40
CA ARG A 132 50.69 -21.22 -8.95
C ARG A 132 49.65 -20.19 -8.49
N LYS A 133 49.75 -18.94 -8.94
CA LYS A 133 48.79 -17.86 -8.63
C LYS A 133 47.41 -18.18 -9.20
N LEU A 134 47.32 -18.74 -10.41
CA LEU A 134 46.07 -19.18 -11.05
C LEU A 134 45.47 -20.41 -10.35
N GLN A 135 46.28 -21.41 -9.99
CA GLN A 135 45.84 -22.58 -9.23
C GLN A 135 45.24 -22.19 -7.87
N ALA A 136 45.92 -21.31 -7.11
CA ALA A 136 45.40 -20.81 -5.84
C ALA A 136 44.09 -20.01 -6.00
N ARG A 137 43.97 -19.20 -7.06
CA ARG A 137 42.71 -18.52 -7.41
C ARG A 137 41.60 -19.52 -7.78
N ASN A 138 41.92 -20.57 -8.53
CA ASN A 138 40.95 -21.58 -8.93
C ASN A 138 40.46 -22.40 -7.73
N GLN A 139 41.36 -22.88 -6.86
CA GLN A 139 41.00 -23.55 -5.59
C GLN A 139 40.11 -22.67 -4.71
N LYS A 140 40.39 -21.36 -4.64
CA LYS A 140 39.51 -20.41 -3.96
C LYS A 140 38.12 -20.37 -4.61
N LYS A 141 38.03 -20.32 -5.95
CA LYS A 141 36.76 -20.32 -6.68
C LYS A 141 35.98 -21.63 -6.54
N GLU A 142 36.67 -22.76 -6.53
CA GLU A 142 36.08 -24.08 -6.27
C GLU A 142 35.50 -24.17 -4.85
N SER A 143 36.20 -23.65 -3.83
CA SER A 143 35.66 -23.58 -2.46
C SER A 143 34.50 -22.58 -2.31
N GLU A 144 34.57 -21.41 -2.95
CA GLU A 144 33.45 -20.44 -3.01
C GLU A 144 32.21 -21.07 -3.68
N LEU A 145 32.39 -21.84 -4.77
CA LEU A 145 31.32 -22.56 -5.47
C LEU A 145 30.75 -23.71 -4.64
N ALA A 146 31.60 -24.50 -3.96
CA ALA A 146 31.15 -25.57 -3.06
C ALA A 146 30.29 -25.02 -1.90
N ASN A 147 30.70 -23.89 -1.32
CA ASN A 147 29.93 -23.19 -0.29
C ASN A 147 28.58 -22.67 -0.83
N ALA A 148 28.57 -22.08 -2.04
CA ALA A 148 27.33 -21.62 -2.69
C ALA A 148 26.37 -22.79 -2.97
N LEU A 149 26.87 -23.94 -3.45
CA LEU A 149 26.07 -25.14 -3.64
C LEU A 149 25.51 -25.72 -2.32
N ALA A 150 26.27 -25.66 -1.23
CA ALA A 150 25.79 -26.07 0.09
C ALA A 150 24.69 -25.13 0.61
N GLN A 151 24.83 -23.81 0.42
CA GLN A 151 23.80 -22.82 0.75
C GLN A 151 22.54 -23.01 -0.11
N TRP A 152 22.70 -23.25 -1.41
CA TRP A 152 21.59 -23.51 -2.32
C TRP A 152 20.78 -24.74 -1.91
N ARG A 153 21.44 -25.88 -1.63
CA ARG A 153 20.78 -27.10 -1.10
C ARG A 153 20.06 -26.86 0.22
N LYS A 154 20.60 -26.01 1.10
CA LYS A 154 19.93 -25.62 2.35
C LYS A 154 18.65 -24.82 2.09
N VAL A 155 18.68 -23.88 1.14
CA VAL A 155 17.50 -23.09 0.75
C VAL A 155 16.45 -23.98 0.06
N GLU A 156 16.87 -24.90 -0.80
CA GLU A 156 16.00 -25.88 -1.45
C GLU A 156 15.29 -26.79 -0.43
N ALA A 157 16.00 -27.29 0.57
CA ALA A 157 15.41 -28.07 1.66
C ALA A 157 14.43 -27.24 2.52
N MET A 158 14.74 -25.96 2.80
CA MET A 158 13.83 -25.05 3.50
C MET A 158 12.56 -24.76 2.68
N LEU A 159 12.68 -24.61 1.35
CA LEU A 159 11.53 -24.43 0.45
C LEU A 159 10.65 -25.68 0.45
N SER A 160 11.24 -26.87 0.28
CA SER A 160 10.52 -28.15 0.34
C SER A 160 9.78 -28.35 1.68
N SER A 161 10.39 -27.95 2.81
CA SER A 161 9.71 -27.95 4.12
C SER A 161 8.52 -26.99 4.15
N LYS A 162 8.64 -25.79 3.55
CA LYS A 162 7.56 -24.81 3.51
C LYS A 162 6.43 -25.19 2.56
N ASP A 163 6.73 -25.87 1.45
CA ASP A 163 5.70 -26.45 0.57
C ASP A 163 4.93 -27.58 1.26
N ALA A 164 5.60 -28.40 2.07
CA ALA A 164 4.96 -29.42 2.90
C ALA A 164 4.08 -28.81 4.02
N GLU A 165 4.55 -27.76 4.68
CA GLU A 165 3.73 -26.99 5.65
C GLU A 165 2.52 -26.33 4.97
N TYR A 166 2.70 -25.70 3.81
CA TYR A 166 1.63 -25.03 3.07
C TYR A 166 0.56 -26.02 2.59
N THR A 167 0.95 -27.16 2.03
CA THR A 167 0.01 -28.21 1.61
C THR A 167 -0.76 -28.80 2.79
N LYS A 168 -0.14 -28.95 3.96
CA LYS A 168 -0.81 -29.34 5.21
C LYS A 168 -1.81 -28.28 5.69
N LEU A 169 -1.42 -27.01 5.74
CA LEU A 169 -2.32 -25.91 6.11
C LEU A 169 -3.51 -25.79 5.14
N LEU A 170 -3.29 -26.06 3.85
CA LEU A 170 -4.34 -26.04 2.84
C LEU A 170 -5.33 -27.20 3.02
N SER A 171 -4.86 -28.40 3.37
CA SER A 171 -5.77 -29.53 3.70
C SER A 171 -6.52 -29.31 5.02
N GLU A 172 -5.87 -28.73 6.03
CA GLU A 172 -6.52 -28.32 7.28
C GLU A 172 -7.57 -27.24 7.06
N ASN A 173 -7.32 -26.26 6.18
CA ASN A 173 -8.27 -25.22 5.82
C ASN A 173 -9.50 -25.80 5.08
N ARG A 174 -9.31 -26.75 4.16
CA ARG A 174 -10.41 -27.47 3.51
C ARG A 174 -11.27 -28.24 4.52
N ARG A 175 -10.65 -29.03 5.41
CA ARG A 175 -11.37 -29.75 6.48
C ARG A 175 -12.16 -28.80 7.38
N LEU A 176 -11.58 -27.67 7.77
CA LEU A 176 -12.28 -26.66 8.57
C LEU A 176 -13.42 -25.98 7.80
N ALA A 177 -13.29 -25.79 6.49
CA ALA A 177 -14.37 -25.26 5.64
C ALA A 177 -15.52 -26.27 5.48
N GLU A 178 -15.20 -27.56 5.35
CA GLU A 178 -16.17 -28.66 5.38
C GLU A 178 -16.90 -28.70 6.73
N GLU A 179 -16.17 -28.69 7.86
CA GLU A 179 -16.77 -28.65 9.21
C GLU A 179 -17.65 -27.42 9.45
N VAL A 180 -17.29 -26.25 8.91
CA VAL A 180 -18.13 -25.04 8.98
C VAL A 180 -19.38 -25.18 8.12
N ALA A 181 -19.30 -25.81 6.94
CA ALA A 181 -20.46 -26.06 6.08
C ALA A 181 -21.43 -27.06 6.75
N ASP A 182 -20.92 -28.16 7.29
CA ASP A 182 -21.72 -29.16 8.02
C ASP A 182 -22.43 -28.54 9.23
N LEU A 183 -21.72 -27.70 10.00
CA LEU A 183 -22.32 -26.97 11.14
C LEU A 183 -23.36 -25.93 10.70
N GLN A 184 -23.17 -25.28 9.55
CA GLN A 184 -24.17 -24.38 8.97
C GLN A 184 -25.42 -25.15 8.54
N GLU A 185 -25.26 -26.29 7.86
CA GLU A 185 -26.37 -27.16 7.46
C GLU A 185 -27.16 -27.67 8.69
N HIS A 186 -26.45 -28.15 9.72
CA HIS A 186 -27.08 -28.58 10.98
C HIS A 186 -27.80 -27.45 11.73
N LEU A 187 -27.32 -26.21 11.65
CA LEU A 187 -28.01 -25.06 12.23
C LEU A 187 -29.24 -24.66 11.42
N GLU A 188 -29.14 -24.58 10.09
CA GLU A 188 -30.25 -24.18 9.21
C GLU A 188 -31.38 -25.22 9.17
N TYR A 189 -31.07 -26.50 8.91
CA TYR A 189 -32.07 -27.56 8.75
C TYR A 189 -32.48 -28.23 10.06
N GLY A 190 -31.56 -28.29 11.04
CA GLY A 190 -31.86 -28.79 12.38
C GLY A 190 -32.53 -27.71 13.23
N VAL A 191 -31.76 -27.07 14.11
CA VAL A 191 -32.32 -26.30 15.23
C VAL A 191 -33.15 -25.08 14.77
N LEU A 192 -32.70 -24.30 13.77
CA LEU A 192 -33.45 -23.14 13.28
C LEU A 192 -34.66 -23.57 12.43
N GLY A 193 -34.50 -24.61 11.60
CA GLY A 193 -35.58 -25.19 10.82
C GLY A 193 -36.73 -25.70 11.72
N ASP A 194 -36.40 -26.55 12.69
CA ASP A 194 -37.37 -27.11 13.62
C ASP A 194 -38.06 -26.04 14.48
N THR A 195 -37.30 -25.11 15.07
CA THR A 195 -37.88 -24.04 15.90
C THR A 195 -38.77 -23.09 15.08
N LYS A 196 -38.40 -22.79 13.82
CA LYS A 196 -39.25 -22.02 12.89
C LYS A 196 -40.53 -22.78 12.53
N ASN A 197 -40.44 -24.09 12.30
CA ASN A 197 -41.61 -24.93 12.02
C ASN A 197 -42.54 -25.03 13.23
N GLN A 198 -41.99 -25.18 14.44
CA GLN A 198 -42.74 -25.15 15.70
C GLN A 198 -43.44 -23.80 15.90
N LEU A 199 -42.72 -22.68 15.70
CA LEU A 199 -43.29 -21.33 15.80
C LEU A 199 -44.42 -21.11 14.78
N ASN A 200 -44.25 -21.54 13.53
CA ASN A 200 -45.31 -21.48 12.53
C ASN A 200 -46.53 -22.32 12.92
N GLY A 201 -46.31 -23.49 13.54
CA GLY A 201 -47.38 -24.32 14.09
C GLY A 201 -48.15 -23.65 15.23
N GLU A 202 -47.45 -22.98 16.15
CA GLU A 202 -48.08 -22.20 17.23
C GLU A 202 -48.80 -20.94 16.71
N ILE A 203 -48.27 -20.26 15.70
CA ILE A 203 -48.94 -19.15 15.03
C ILE A 203 -50.26 -19.62 14.40
N LEU A 204 -50.25 -20.79 13.72
CA LEU A 204 -51.47 -21.36 13.13
C LEU A 204 -52.49 -21.72 14.21
N ARG A 205 -52.08 -22.42 15.28
CA ARG A 205 -52.94 -22.74 16.44
C ARG A 205 -53.53 -21.49 17.08
N LYS A 206 -52.74 -20.43 17.25
CA LYS A 206 -53.20 -19.14 17.78
C LYS A 206 -54.29 -18.54 16.90
N VAL A 207 -54.09 -18.51 15.57
CA VAL A 207 -55.08 -17.98 14.62
C VAL A 207 -56.36 -18.82 14.64
N ASP A 208 -56.26 -20.14 14.69
CA ASP A 208 -57.44 -21.03 14.81
C ASP A 208 -58.24 -20.76 16.09
N MET A 209 -57.54 -20.56 17.22
CA MET A 209 -58.19 -20.20 18.50
C MET A 209 -58.78 -18.78 18.48
N GLU A 210 -58.13 -17.81 17.84
CA GLU A 210 -58.68 -16.47 17.66
C GLU A 210 -59.94 -16.49 16.78
N ASN A 211 -59.97 -17.31 15.72
CA ASN A 211 -61.15 -17.53 14.89
C ASN A 211 -62.30 -18.21 15.66
N GLN A 212 -62.00 -19.19 16.52
CA GLN A 212 -62.99 -19.82 17.40
C GLN A 212 -63.57 -18.81 18.40
N VAL A 213 -62.71 -18.02 19.06
CA VAL A 213 -63.13 -16.95 19.98
C VAL A 213 -63.99 -15.91 19.26
N GLN A 214 -63.64 -15.53 18.02
CA GLN A 214 -64.43 -14.60 17.22
C GLN A 214 -65.80 -15.19 16.87
N THR A 215 -65.86 -16.45 16.45
CA THR A 215 -67.11 -17.17 16.17
C THR A 215 -68.02 -17.24 17.41
N LEU A 216 -67.45 -17.53 18.59
CA LEU A 216 -68.18 -17.57 19.85
C LEU A 216 -68.67 -16.18 20.30
N LYS A 217 -67.91 -15.11 20.06
CA LYS A 217 -68.36 -13.74 20.29
C LYS A 217 -69.54 -13.38 19.40
N GLU A 218 -69.48 -13.71 18.11
CA GLU A 218 -70.57 -13.48 17.17
C GLU A 218 -71.84 -14.25 17.55
N GLN A 219 -71.70 -15.51 17.99
CA GLN A 219 -72.82 -16.29 18.54
C GLN A 219 -73.43 -15.66 19.80
N LEU A 220 -72.59 -15.14 20.72
CA LEU A 220 -73.06 -14.49 21.95
C LEU A 220 -73.74 -13.14 21.65
N GLU A 221 -73.22 -12.35 20.72
CA GLU A 221 -73.84 -11.10 20.27
C GLU A 221 -75.20 -11.36 19.59
N LEU A 222 -75.30 -12.41 18.77
CA LEU A 222 -76.58 -12.86 18.19
C LEU A 222 -77.58 -13.28 19.26
N GLN A 223 -77.19 -14.10 20.24
CA GLN A 223 -78.06 -14.48 21.36
C GLN A 223 -78.51 -13.25 22.16
N ARG A 224 -77.59 -12.33 22.45
CA ARG A 224 -77.88 -11.07 23.13
C ARG A 224 -78.91 -10.24 22.37
N ASN A 225 -78.71 -10.04 21.07
CA ASN A 225 -79.62 -9.28 20.21
C ASN A 225 -81.02 -9.91 20.16
N ILE A 226 -81.11 -11.26 20.13
CA ILE A 226 -82.39 -11.97 20.22
C ILE A 226 -83.07 -11.69 21.57
N SER A 227 -82.37 -11.84 22.70
CA SER A 227 -82.94 -11.57 24.02
C SER A 227 -83.31 -10.10 24.23
N GLU A 228 -82.54 -9.15 23.70
CA GLU A 228 -82.89 -7.72 23.72
C GLU A 228 -84.14 -7.44 22.88
N GLN A 229 -84.27 -8.05 21.70
CA GLN A 229 -85.46 -7.95 20.84
C GLN A 229 -86.70 -8.57 21.52
N GLU A 230 -86.58 -9.74 22.14
CA GLU A 230 -87.64 -10.38 22.93
C GLU A 230 -88.10 -9.48 24.09
N VAL A 231 -87.17 -8.87 24.83
CA VAL A 231 -87.49 -7.92 25.91
C VAL A 231 -88.17 -6.67 25.36
N LEU A 232 -87.74 -6.13 24.22
CA LEU A 232 -88.40 -4.99 23.57
C LEU A 232 -89.81 -5.34 23.11
N GLU A 233 -90.05 -6.53 22.54
CA GLU A 233 -91.39 -7.00 22.20
C GLU A 233 -92.27 -7.18 23.43
N ILE A 234 -91.76 -7.77 24.51
CA ILE A 234 -92.50 -7.93 25.77
C ILE A 234 -92.87 -6.57 26.36
N ARG A 235 -91.93 -5.61 26.39
CA ARG A 235 -92.19 -4.23 26.83
C ARG A 235 -93.23 -3.55 25.95
N SER A 236 -93.08 -3.60 24.62
CA SER A 236 -94.05 -3.03 23.67
C SER A 236 -95.46 -3.61 23.86
N ARG A 237 -95.59 -4.93 24.08
CA ARG A 237 -96.87 -5.59 24.40
C ARG A 237 -97.43 -5.16 25.76
N GLN A 238 -96.57 -4.90 26.76
CA GLN A 238 -96.98 -4.39 28.08
C GLN A 238 -97.42 -2.92 28.01
N ASP A 239 -96.64 -2.07 27.36
CA ASP A 239 -96.94 -0.64 27.15
C ASP A 239 -98.25 -0.48 26.35
N SER A 240 -98.46 -1.30 25.31
CA SER A 240 -99.73 -1.32 24.56
C SER A 240 -100.93 -1.64 25.46
N ARG A 241 -100.81 -2.66 26.31
CA ARG A 241 -101.86 -3.03 27.29
C ARG A 241 -102.08 -1.94 28.35
N LEU A 242 -101.01 -1.27 28.82
CA LEU A 242 -101.12 -0.14 29.74
C LEU A 242 -101.86 1.02 29.08
N VAL A 243 -101.53 1.38 27.84
CA VAL A 243 -102.24 2.41 27.07
C VAL A 243 -103.69 2.01 26.80
N GLU A 244 -103.99 0.74 26.52
CA GLU A 244 -105.37 0.25 26.42
C GLU A 244 -106.15 0.48 27.72
N VAL A 245 -105.61 0.03 28.87
CA VAL A 245 -106.23 0.22 30.19
C VAL A 245 -106.40 1.71 30.53
N ASP A 246 -105.35 2.52 30.35
CA ASP A 246 -105.39 3.98 30.52
C ASP A 246 -106.47 4.62 29.64
N SER A 247 -106.60 4.19 28.39
CA SER A 247 -107.58 4.74 27.46
C SER A 247 -109.01 4.32 27.79
N VAL A 248 -109.22 3.13 28.37
CA VAL A 248 -110.52 2.68 28.89
C VAL A 248 -110.87 3.48 30.14
N GLN A 249 -109.94 3.63 31.09
CA GLN A 249 -110.14 4.46 32.28
C GLN A 249 -110.45 5.92 31.92
N ARG A 250 -109.68 6.53 30.99
CA ARG A 250 -109.97 7.90 30.49
C ARG A 250 -111.36 7.99 29.88
N ARG A 251 -111.75 7.05 29.02
CA ARG A 251 -113.11 7.00 28.43
C ARG A 251 -114.20 6.83 29.48
N GLU A 252 -113.97 6.04 30.52
CA GLU A 252 -114.91 5.92 31.65
C GLU A 252 -115.02 7.22 32.45
N PHE A 253 -113.90 7.90 32.73
CA PHE A 253 -113.90 9.19 33.43
C PHE A 253 -114.58 10.29 32.59
N GLU A 254 -114.28 10.36 31.30
CA GLU A 254 -114.95 11.27 30.35
C GLU A 254 -116.44 10.97 30.24
N SER A 255 -116.83 9.70 30.17
CA SER A 255 -118.24 9.27 30.14
C SER A 255 -118.97 9.71 31.42
N LYS A 256 -118.46 9.35 32.61
CA LYS A 256 -119.04 9.71 33.91
C LYS A 256 -119.09 11.23 34.12
N LEU A 257 -118.08 11.97 33.64
CA LEU A 257 -118.08 13.44 33.67
C LEU A 257 -119.13 14.01 32.70
N SER A 258 -119.27 13.45 31.51
CA SER A 258 -120.30 13.86 30.54
C SER A 258 -121.71 13.57 31.04
N GLU A 259 -121.91 12.42 31.70
CA GLU A 259 -123.17 11.99 32.28
C GLU A 259 -123.55 12.87 33.47
N THR A 260 -122.63 13.17 34.39
CA THR A 260 -122.88 14.11 35.50
C THR A 260 -123.10 15.54 35.03
N ILE A 261 -122.46 15.99 33.95
CA ILE A 261 -122.75 17.29 33.31
C ILE A 261 -124.12 17.27 32.63
N GLN A 262 -124.53 16.16 32.00
CA GLN A 262 -125.88 16.01 31.43
C GLN A 262 -126.95 15.95 32.51
N GLN A 263 -126.71 15.25 33.61
CA GLN A 263 -127.58 15.22 34.79
C GLN A 263 -127.69 16.63 35.39
N LEU A 264 -126.58 17.35 35.60
CA LEU A 264 -126.62 18.76 36.03
C LEU A 264 -127.40 19.65 35.05
N ARG A 265 -127.27 19.45 33.73
CA ARG A 265 -128.08 20.19 32.75
C ARG A 265 -129.56 19.85 32.86
N HIS A 266 -129.90 18.58 33.01
CA HIS A 266 -131.27 18.12 33.18
C HIS A 266 -131.87 18.58 34.50
N ASP A 267 -131.11 18.53 35.60
CA ASP A 267 -131.49 19.06 36.91
C ASP A 267 -131.64 20.57 36.86
N HIS A 268 -130.80 21.30 36.10
CA HIS A 268 -130.95 22.74 35.90
C HIS A 268 -132.16 23.07 35.00
N GLU A 269 -132.44 22.29 33.95
CA GLU A 269 -133.65 22.45 33.13
C GLU A 269 -134.91 22.14 33.94
N SER A 270 -134.89 21.04 34.71
CA SER A 270 -135.92 20.63 35.65
C SER A 270 -136.10 21.67 36.76
N GLN A 271 -135.03 22.22 37.34
CA GLN A 271 -135.09 23.33 38.29
C GLN A 271 -135.60 24.61 37.64
N MET A 272 -135.27 24.92 36.38
CA MET A 272 -135.81 26.09 35.67
C MET A 272 -137.28 25.91 35.31
N GLN A 273 -137.71 24.66 35.09
CA GLN A 273 -139.11 24.30 34.84
C GLN A 273 -139.91 24.29 36.15
N GLN A 274 -139.34 23.77 37.23
CA GLN A 274 -139.83 23.94 38.60
C GLN A 274 -139.87 25.42 38.98
N TYR A 275 -138.84 26.23 38.72
CA TYR A 275 -138.87 27.68 38.95
C TYR A 275 -139.90 28.39 38.05
N ARG A 276 -140.24 27.89 36.87
CA ARG A 276 -141.39 28.39 36.10
C ARG A 276 -142.71 28.05 36.79
N GLU A 277 -142.94 26.78 37.09
CA GLU A 277 -144.16 26.33 37.77
C GLU A 277 -144.27 26.88 39.20
N GLU A 278 -143.17 27.14 39.88
CA GLU A 278 -143.05 27.79 41.18
C GLU A 278 -143.12 29.30 41.06
N LEU A 279 -142.75 29.91 39.93
CA LEU A 279 -143.14 31.30 39.66
C LEU A 279 -144.65 31.37 39.44
N ASP A 280 -145.28 30.46 38.71
CA ASP A 280 -146.74 30.42 38.56
C ASP A 280 -147.45 30.12 39.90
N ARG A 281 -146.95 29.14 40.67
CA ARG A 281 -147.44 28.81 42.01
C ARG A 281 -147.11 29.91 43.03
N THR A 282 -145.99 30.64 42.93
CA THR A 282 -145.66 31.75 43.84
C THR A 282 -146.18 33.10 43.39
N PHE A 283 -146.57 33.31 42.13
CA PHE A 283 -147.50 34.39 41.79
C PHE A 283 -148.87 34.12 42.44
N SER A 284 -149.29 32.85 42.47
CA SER A 284 -150.51 32.41 43.17
C SER A 284 -150.36 32.38 44.70
N SER A 285 -149.14 32.18 45.23
CA SER A 285 -148.85 31.95 46.66
C SER A 285 -148.12 33.10 47.37
N LYS A 286 -147.59 34.12 46.66
CA LYS A 286 -147.10 35.39 47.26
C LYS A 286 -148.25 36.29 47.73
N VAL A 287 -149.49 35.81 47.67
CA VAL A 287 -150.61 36.32 48.46
C VAL A 287 -150.56 35.81 49.93
N GLN A 288 -149.83 34.73 50.23
CA GLN A 288 -149.66 34.16 51.60
C GLN A 288 -148.23 33.63 51.87
N ALA A 289 -147.35 34.58 52.23
CA ALA A 289 -146.25 34.55 53.23
C ALA A 289 -145.86 33.23 53.98
N ILE A 290 -144.63 32.97 54.49
CA ILE A 290 -143.30 33.65 54.56
C ILE A 290 -142.24 32.65 55.17
N ASP A 291 -140.92 32.80 54.91
CA ASP A 291 -139.71 32.25 55.62
C ASP A 291 -139.51 30.72 55.87
N SER A 292 -138.32 30.11 56.15
CA SER A 292 -136.85 30.33 56.10
C SER A 292 -136.16 29.15 56.91
N PRO A 293 -134.86 29.09 57.33
CA PRO A 293 -133.68 28.54 56.59
C PRO A 293 -132.69 27.55 57.35
N TYR A 294 -131.58 27.12 56.66
CA TYR A 294 -130.20 26.76 57.16
C TYR A 294 -129.90 25.39 57.91
N PRO A 295 -128.61 24.97 58.22
CA PRO A 295 -127.33 24.95 57.44
C PRO A 295 -126.27 23.78 57.70
N ALA A 296 -125.22 23.69 56.84
CA ALA A 296 -123.74 23.50 57.08
C ALA A 296 -122.96 22.21 57.58
N PHE A 297 -121.63 22.19 57.25
CA PHE A 297 -120.42 21.48 57.85
C PHE A 297 -119.95 20.09 57.25
N TYR A 298 -118.67 19.64 57.09
CA TYR A 298 -117.31 20.25 56.79
C TYR A 298 -116.17 19.22 56.36
N LEU A 299 -114.86 19.45 56.65
CA LEU A 299 -113.61 18.86 56.07
C LEU A 299 -112.70 18.00 57.03
N THR A 300 -111.60 17.35 56.53
CA THR A 300 -110.13 17.57 56.89
C THR A 300 -109.16 16.37 56.58
N SER A 301 -107.81 16.56 56.54
CA SER A 301 -106.76 15.58 56.07
C SER A 301 -105.30 15.78 56.63
N GLY A 302 -104.41 14.75 56.53
CA GLY A 302 -102.90 14.81 56.50
C GLY A 302 -102.05 14.25 57.71
N ARG A 303 -100.70 14.03 57.70
CA ARG A 303 -99.67 13.54 56.71
C ARG A 303 -98.18 13.39 57.28
N GLY A 304 -97.40 12.32 56.98
CA GLY A 304 -95.89 12.22 56.92
C GLY A 304 -95.02 11.96 58.20
N ARG A 305 -93.70 11.56 58.22
CA ARG A 305 -92.65 11.05 57.25
C ARG A 305 -91.37 10.44 57.99
N LEU A 306 -90.32 9.92 57.29
CA LEU A 306 -89.15 9.07 57.73
C LEU A 306 -87.70 9.58 57.34
N HIS A 307 -86.60 8.88 57.74
CA HIS A 307 -85.15 9.15 57.43
C HIS A 307 -84.28 7.88 57.07
N TRP A 308 -82.95 8.00 56.82
CA TRP A 308 -82.06 7.23 55.89
C TRP A 308 -80.83 6.48 56.50
N GLN A 309 -80.20 5.50 55.79
CA GLN A 309 -78.76 5.14 55.96
C GLN A 309 -78.06 4.30 54.82
N LYS A 310 -76.76 4.63 54.55
CA LYS A 310 -75.58 3.83 54.02
C LYS A 310 -75.35 3.51 52.52
N GLN A 311 -74.21 4.01 51.98
CA GLN A 311 -73.33 3.41 50.95
C GLN A 311 -71.90 4.00 51.08
N PHE A 312 -70.86 3.20 51.36
CA PHE A 312 -69.42 3.59 51.32
C PHE A 312 -68.53 2.33 51.44
N VAL A 313 -68.13 1.70 50.31
CA VAL A 313 -67.04 0.68 50.23
C VAL A 313 -66.39 0.64 48.83
N SER A 314 -67.16 0.84 47.75
CA SER A 314 -66.74 0.44 46.38
C SER A 314 -65.69 1.30 45.64
N ILE A 315 -65.14 2.37 46.23
CA ILE A 315 -64.26 3.32 45.52
C ILE A 315 -62.78 3.00 45.77
N GLU A 316 -62.42 2.70 47.01
CA GLU A 316 -61.03 2.54 47.48
C GLU A 316 -60.30 1.34 46.84
N ASP A 317 -61.05 0.32 46.41
CA ASP A 317 -60.48 -0.86 45.75
C ASP A 317 -60.28 -0.69 44.24
N LEU A 318 -60.96 0.26 43.60
CA LEU A 318 -60.75 0.62 42.18
C LEU A 318 -59.53 1.53 42.00
N GLU A 319 -59.19 2.36 42.99
CA GLU A 319 -57.98 3.17 42.97
C GLU A 319 -56.73 2.28 43.09
N ARG A 320 -56.77 1.30 44.01
CA ARG A 320 -55.70 0.31 44.22
C ARG A 320 -55.39 -0.57 43.00
N THR A 321 -56.33 -0.82 42.09
CA THR A 321 -56.03 -1.60 40.87
C THR A 321 -55.35 -0.74 39.81
N LEU A 322 -55.80 0.50 39.63
CA LEU A 322 -55.19 1.45 38.69
C LEU A 322 -53.74 1.80 39.07
N ASP A 323 -53.42 1.92 40.36
CA ASP A 323 -52.06 2.22 40.80
C ASP A 323 -51.09 1.06 40.50
N ARG A 324 -51.50 -0.19 40.74
CA ARG A 324 -50.70 -1.38 40.39
C ARG A 324 -50.43 -1.48 38.88
N GLU A 325 -51.41 -1.12 38.05
CA GLU A 325 -51.21 -1.08 36.60
C GLU A 325 -50.18 0.00 36.20
N ARG A 326 -50.23 1.20 36.82
CA ARG A 326 -49.24 2.27 36.60
C ARG A 326 -47.83 1.82 36.98
N GLU A 327 -47.67 1.18 38.14
CA GLU A 327 -46.38 0.63 38.60
C GLU A 327 -45.81 -0.42 37.63
N VAL A 328 -46.66 -1.32 37.12
CA VAL A 328 -46.25 -2.34 36.12
C VAL A 328 -45.85 -1.70 34.79
N TRP A 329 -46.54 -0.64 34.36
CA TRP A 329 -46.15 0.10 33.14
C TRP A 329 -44.86 0.90 33.33
N GLN A 330 -44.64 1.54 34.48
CA GLN A 330 -43.39 2.22 34.80
C GLN A 330 -42.21 1.25 34.84
N HIS A 331 -42.32 0.11 35.54
CA HIS A 331 -41.24 -0.89 35.57
C HIS A 331 -40.89 -1.43 34.17
N ARG A 332 -41.88 -1.60 33.28
CA ARG A 332 -41.61 -2.00 31.88
C ARG A 332 -40.91 -0.91 31.09
N LEU A 333 -41.20 0.36 31.37
CA LEU A 333 -40.57 1.51 30.73
C LEU A 333 -39.12 1.66 31.21
N ASP A 334 -38.88 1.61 32.52
CA ASP A 334 -37.56 1.63 33.15
C ASP A 334 -36.67 0.48 32.63
N GLN A 335 -37.22 -0.73 32.50
CA GLN A 335 -36.52 -1.87 31.90
C GLN A 335 -36.08 -1.57 30.45
N LYS A 336 -36.93 -0.92 29.65
CA LYS A 336 -36.62 -0.55 28.27
C LYS A 336 -35.62 0.61 28.18
N GLU A 337 -35.65 1.56 29.12
CA GLU A 337 -34.63 2.59 29.23
C GLU A 337 -33.27 2.00 29.62
N GLN A 338 -33.23 1.05 30.56
CA GLN A 338 -32.02 0.35 30.96
C GLN A 338 -31.43 -0.52 29.83
N GLU A 339 -32.28 -1.19 29.05
CA GLU A 339 -31.86 -1.88 27.81
C GLU A 339 -31.26 -0.89 26.80
N GLN A 340 -31.89 0.27 26.57
CA GLN A 340 -31.35 1.30 25.67
C GLN A 340 -30.02 1.89 26.15
N LEU A 341 -29.85 2.11 27.46
CA LEU A 341 -28.60 2.57 28.05
C LEU A 341 -27.50 1.51 27.92
N SER A 342 -27.81 0.23 28.16
CA SER A 342 -26.89 -0.89 27.96
C SER A 342 -26.44 -0.99 26.50
N MET A 343 -27.36 -0.94 25.54
CA MET A 343 -27.04 -0.96 24.11
C MET A 343 -26.20 0.24 23.67
N ARG A 344 -26.47 1.45 24.21
CA ARG A 344 -25.63 2.64 23.96
C ARG A 344 -24.22 2.46 24.54
N SER A 345 -24.10 1.93 25.75
CA SER A 345 -22.80 1.67 26.39
C SER A 345 -21.97 0.67 25.59
N GLN A 346 -22.58 -0.42 25.13
CA GLN A 346 -21.93 -1.40 24.24
C GLN A 346 -21.49 -0.78 22.90
N MET A 347 -22.33 0.07 22.30
CA MET A 347 -21.98 0.80 21.08
C MET A 347 -20.79 1.75 21.30
N PHE A 348 -20.72 2.44 22.44
CA PHE A 348 -19.56 3.28 22.77
C PHE A 348 -18.28 2.47 22.99
N ALA A 349 -18.35 1.35 23.72
CA ALA A 349 -17.21 0.45 23.91
C ALA A 349 -16.69 -0.09 22.56
N GLN A 350 -17.59 -0.50 21.65
CA GLN A 350 -17.18 -0.92 20.29
C GLN A 350 -16.50 0.20 19.50
N LEU A 351 -16.95 1.46 19.63
CA LEU A 351 -16.30 2.59 18.97
C LEU A 351 -14.90 2.86 19.54
N GLU A 352 -14.72 2.74 20.85
CA GLU A 352 -13.41 2.84 21.53
C GLU A 352 -12.47 1.70 21.10
N ASP A 353 -12.95 0.47 21.01
CA ASP A 353 -12.19 -0.67 20.48
C ASP A 353 -11.78 -0.47 19.01
N TYR A 354 -12.66 0.11 18.17
CA TYR A 354 -12.33 0.46 16.78
C TYR A 354 -11.33 1.60 16.67
N GLU A 355 -11.36 2.58 17.58
CA GLU A 355 -10.36 3.67 17.66
C GLU A 355 -8.99 3.13 18.09
N ASN A 356 -8.95 2.31 19.14
CA ASN A 356 -7.74 1.60 19.58
C ASN A 356 -7.14 0.72 18.47
N LEU A 357 -7.97 -0.01 17.73
CA LEU A 357 -7.53 -0.84 16.61
C LEU A 357 -7.01 0.00 15.43
N LEU A 358 -7.61 1.17 15.18
CA LEU A 358 -7.14 2.12 14.17
C LEU A 358 -5.76 2.69 14.55
N ASP A 359 -5.54 3.03 15.81
CA ASP A 359 -4.26 3.54 16.31
C ASP A 359 -3.15 2.48 16.24
N VAL A 360 -3.44 1.23 16.64
CA VAL A 360 -2.51 0.10 16.44
C VAL A 360 -2.19 -0.09 14.96
N LYS A 361 -3.19 0.00 14.07
CA LYS A 361 -2.99 -0.08 12.63
C LYS A 361 -2.13 1.08 12.09
N LEU A 362 -2.29 2.30 12.61
CA LEU A 362 -1.48 3.45 12.23
C LEU A 362 -0.02 3.30 12.70
N ALA A 363 0.20 2.77 13.90
CA ALA A 363 1.53 2.42 14.40
C ALA A 363 2.20 1.36 13.51
N LEU A 364 1.50 0.28 13.17
CA LEU A 364 2.00 -0.76 12.26
C LEU A 364 2.29 -0.23 10.84
N ASP A 365 1.46 0.66 10.30
CA ASP A 365 1.74 1.34 9.03
C ASP A 365 3.03 2.18 9.12
N MET A 366 3.26 2.87 10.24
CA MET A 366 4.49 3.65 10.47
C MET A 366 5.72 2.74 10.56
N GLU A 367 5.63 1.61 11.27
CA GLU A 367 6.68 0.59 11.33
C GLU A 367 6.97 -0.02 9.96
N ILE A 368 5.95 -0.47 9.23
CA ILE A 368 6.09 -1.02 7.87
C ILE A 368 6.76 -0.01 6.93
N ASN A 369 6.40 1.27 7.03
CA ASN A 369 7.04 2.33 6.23
C ASN A 369 8.47 2.64 6.69
N ALA A 370 8.81 2.46 7.97
CA ALA A 370 10.19 2.54 8.46
C ALA A 370 11.03 1.36 7.95
N TYR A 371 10.51 0.13 8.02
CA TYR A 371 11.16 -1.07 7.46
C TYR A 371 11.36 -0.95 5.94
N ARG A 372 10.35 -0.49 5.18
CA ARG A 372 10.48 -0.23 3.74
C ARG A 372 11.60 0.76 3.44
N LYS A 373 11.64 1.91 4.13
CA LYS A 373 12.72 2.90 3.94
C LYS A 373 14.10 2.38 4.32
N MET A 374 14.18 1.55 5.36
CA MET A 374 15.45 0.92 5.76
C MET A 374 15.93 -0.05 4.67
N LEU A 375 15.03 -0.89 4.15
CA LEU A 375 15.31 -1.80 3.04
C LEU A 375 15.65 -1.04 1.75
N GLU A 376 14.92 0.02 1.39
CA GLU A 376 15.24 0.90 0.25
C GLU A 376 16.65 1.52 0.38
N VAL A 377 17.06 1.92 1.58
CA VAL A 377 18.41 2.45 1.85
C VAL A 377 19.48 1.36 1.81
N GLU A 378 19.18 0.14 2.26
CA GLU A 378 20.11 -1.00 2.14
C GLU A 378 20.23 -1.50 0.70
N GLU A 379 19.14 -1.58 -0.06
CA GLU A 379 19.14 -1.88 -1.50
C GLU A 379 19.97 -0.85 -2.27
N GLN A 380 19.81 0.45 -1.98
CA GLN A 380 20.65 1.52 -2.56
C GLN A 380 22.14 1.37 -2.19
N ARG A 381 22.47 0.99 -0.95
CA ARG A 381 23.86 0.74 -0.52
C ARG A 381 24.47 -0.52 -1.14
N LEU A 382 23.64 -1.51 -1.46
CA LEU A 382 24.03 -2.78 -2.08
C LEU A 382 23.94 -2.75 -3.61
N HIS A 383 23.57 -1.61 -4.21
CA HIS A 383 23.34 -1.43 -5.64
C HIS A 383 22.35 -2.44 -6.25
N LEU A 384 21.31 -2.78 -5.48
CA LEU A 384 20.15 -3.51 -5.97
C LEU A 384 19.11 -2.51 -6.52
N SER A 385 18.46 -2.88 -7.62
CA SER A 385 17.32 -2.19 -8.27
C SER A 385 17.60 -0.95 -9.14
N PRO A 386 16.73 -0.63 -10.16
CA PRO A 386 15.39 -1.20 -10.36
C PRO A 386 15.05 -1.80 -11.73
N SER A 387 14.19 -2.82 -11.69
CA SER A 387 13.22 -3.15 -12.74
C SER A 387 11.81 -2.94 -12.15
N PRO A 388 10.82 -2.40 -12.89
CA PRO A 388 9.56 -1.94 -12.30
C PRO A 388 8.58 -3.10 -12.04
N SER A 389 8.61 -3.66 -10.83
CA SER A 389 7.52 -4.51 -10.34
C SER A 389 6.29 -3.65 -10.02
N GLN A 390 5.24 -3.85 -10.81
CA GLN A 390 3.93 -3.26 -10.53
C GLN A 390 3.42 -3.83 -9.20
N HIS A 391 3.05 -2.96 -8.24
CA HIS A 391 2.25 -3.39 -7.10
C HIS A 391 0.84 -3.75 -7.59
N ALA A 392 0.66 -5.02 -7.95
CA ALA A 392 -0.65 -5.61 -8.13
C ALA A 392 -1.41 -5.50 -6.79
N ALA A 393 -2.54 -4.77 -6.80
CA ALA A 393 -3.43 -4.72 -5.66
C ALA A 393 -4.11 -6.09 -5.50
N ILE A 394 -3.72 -6.84 -4.47
CA ILE A 394 -4.35 -8.12 -4.12
C ILE A 394 -5.79 -7.82 -3.70
N ALA A 395 -6.75 -8.27 -4.51
CA ALA A 395 -8.17 -8.24 -4.17
C ALA A 395 -8.44 -9.23 -3.04
N ARG A 396 -8.98 -8.75 -1.91
CA ARG A 396 -9.56 -9.62 -0.88
C ARG A 396 -11.00 -9.93 -1.28
N THR A 397 -11.27 -11.22 -1.50
CA THR A 397 -12.62 -11.76 -1.66
C THR A 397 -13.28 -11.92 -0.31
N HIS A 398 -14.31 -11.14 -0.03
CA HIS A 398 -15.40 -11.53 0.87
C HIS A 398 -16.70 -10.99 0.29
N GLU A 399 -17.67 -11.88 0.09
CA GLU A 399 -19.03 -11.49 -0.24
C GLU A 399 -19.73 -10.95 1.02
N HIS A 400 -20.54 -9.90 0.86
CA HIS A 400 -21.92 -9.93 1.33
C HIS A 400 -22.74 -8.81 0.68
N SER A 401 -23.94 -9.17 0.26
CA SER A 401 -24.92 -8.27 -0.34
C SER A 401 -25.56 -7.37 0.72
N SER A 402 -25.46 -6.04 0.56
CA SER A 402 -26.51 -5.12 1.00
C SER A 402 -26.52 -3.85 0.13
N ARG A 403 -27.72 -3.27 -0.04
CA ARG A 403 -27.97 -2.23 -1.06
C ARG A 403 -28.01 -0.82 -0.45
N LYS A 404 -27.52 0.13 -1.25
CA LYS A 404 -27.91 1.57 -1.39
C LYS A 404 -27.16 2.70 -0.65
N LEU A 405 -26.73 3.66 -1.50
CA LEU A 405 -26.85 5.13 -1.38
C LEU A 405 -25.78 5.97 -0.63
N ARG A 406 -24.65 6.16 -1.34
CA ARG A 406 -24.08 7.46 -1.76
C ARG A 406 -24.57 8.75 -1.03
N GLY A 407 -23.67 9.41 -0.30
CA GLY A 407 -23.86 10.81 0.16
C GLY A 407 -22.61 11.49 0.71
N LYS A 408 -21.73 12.04 -0.15
CA LYS A 408 -20.50 12.75 0.28
C LYS A 408 -20.55 14.25 -0.07
N LYS A 409 -20.70 15.12 0.93
CA LYS A 409 -20.39 16.56 0.88
C LYS A 409 -20.15 17.04 2.33
N ARG A 410 -18.91 17.24 2.78
CA ARG A 410 -18.11 18.48 2.61
C ARG A 410 -18.89 19.74 2.98
N LYS A 411 -18.66 20.20 4.22
CA LYS A 411 -18.91 21.54 4.74
C LYS A 411 -18.15 22.57 3.89
N TYR A 412 -18.73 23.76 3.68
CA TYR A 412 -18.07 24.90 3.05
C TYR A 412 -18.34 26.12 3.94
N GLU A 413 -17.29 26.68 4.53
CA GLU A 413 -17.30 28.04 5.07
C GLU A 413 -16.68 28.95 4.00
N GLY A 414 -17.23 30.14 3.83
CA GLY A 414 -16.77 31.11 2.84
C GLY A 414 -16.06 32.29 3.50
N ALA A 415 -15.07 32.84 2.79
CA ALA A 415 -14.56 34.18 3.01
C ALA A 415 -14.22 34.81 1.65
N SER A 416 -14.39 36.13 1.55
CA SER A 416 -14.34 36.90 0.31
C SER A 416 -12.97 36.97 -0.35
N GLY A 417 -12.99 37.16 -1.67
CA GLY A 417 -12.31 38.31 -2.27
C GLY A 417 -11.00 38.06 -3.03
N SER A 418 -11.03 38.43 -4.32
CA SER A 418 -9.88 38.80 -5.15
C SER A 418 -8.84 37.73 -5.53
N SER A 419 -8.89 37.38 -6.81
CA SER A 419 -7.73 36.97 -7.63
C SER A 419 -7.62 37.99 -8.78
N PRO A 420 -6.49 38.12 -9.53
CA PRO A 420 -5.49 37.06 -9.75
C PRO A 420 -4.01 37.50 -9.71
N ALA A 421 -3.12 36.55 -9.37
CA ALA A 421 -1.83 36.34 -10.06
C ALA A 421 -1.07 35.16 -9.42
N TYR A 422 -1.14 33.96 -10.02
CA TYR A 422 -0.06 32.98 -9.86
C TYR A 422 0.32 32.38 -11.21
N LYS A 423 1.63 32.36 -11.49
CA LYS A 423 2.19 31.80 -12.71
C LYS A 423 2.05 30.29 -12.65
N MET A 424 1.45 29.68 -13.67
CA MET A 424 1.57 28.23 -13.87
C MET A 424 2.86 27.95 -14.62
N SER A 425 3.87 27.47 -13.91
CA SER A 425 5.07 26.90 -14.53
C SER A 425 4.73 25.49 -15.01
N SER A 426 4.45 25.31 -16.29
CA SER A 426 4.43 23.99 -16.90
C SER A 426 5.86 23.43 -16.89
N ARG A 427 6.01 22.20 -16.37
CA ARG A 427 7.13 21.31 -16.69
C ARG A 427 6.53 20.04 -17.26
N SER A 428 6.39 19.99 -18.58
CA SER A 428 6.18 18.73 -19.28
C SER A 428 7.52 18.01 -19.40
N MET A 429 7.53 16.72 -19.07
CA MET A 429 8.58 15.79 -19.47
C MET A 429 7.95 14.91 -20.55
N GLU A 430 8.28 15.17 -21.82
CA GLU A 430 7.75 14.43 -22.96
C GLU A 430 8.79 13.46 -23.52
N SER A 431 8.39 12.21 -23.74
CA SER A 431 9.13 11.23 -24.53
C SER A 431 8.28 10.89 -25.75
N GLY A 432 8.58 11.54 -26.88
CA GLY A 432 7.81 11.40 -28.12
C GLY A 432 8.37 12.25 -29.26
N ALA A 433 8.27 11.76 -30.50
CA ALA A 433 8.89 12.41 -31.67
C ALA A 433 8.21 13.72 -32.10
N VAL A 434 6.96 13.96 -31.70
CA VAL A 434 6.21 15.19 -31.98
C VAL A 434 5.69 15.74 -30.65
N SER A 435 6.03 17.00 -30.37
CA SER A 435 5.64 17.73 -29.14
C SER A 435 4.58 18.79 -29.45
N VAL A 436 3.67 19.04 -28.51
CA VAL A 436 2.72 20.17 -28.60
C VAL A 436 3.45 21.42 -28.11
N ALA A 437 3.71 22.38 -29.01
CA ALA A 437 4.47 23.57 -28.65
C ALA A 437 3.60 24.60 -27.90
N ASP A 438 2.40 24.87 -28.43
CA ASP A 438 1.41 25.78 -27.83
C ASP A 438 -0.01 25.35 -28.19
N VAL A 439 -0.93 25.58 -27.25
CA VAL A 439 -2.39 25.47 -27.42
C VAL A 439 -2.98 26.87 -27.28
N ASP A 440 -3.78 27.30 -28.24
CA ASP A 440 -4.51 28.57 -28.16
C ASP A 440 -5.47 28.57 -26.96
N ALA A 441 -5.49 29.65 -26.17
CA ALA A 441 -6.25 29.70 -24.91
C ALA A 441 -7.78 29.62 -25.13
N ASP A 442 -8.24 30.05 -26.30
CA ASP A 442 -9.64 29.94 -26.75
C ASP A 442 -9.92 28.64 -27.55
N GLY A 443 -8.93 27.75 -27.64
CA GLY A 443 -9.08 26.38 -28.14
C GLY A 443 -9.28 26.22 -29.65
N LYS A 444 -9.00 27.26 -30.47
CA LYS A 444 -9.28 27.19 -31.93
C LYS A 444 -8.24 26.44 -32.75
N TYR A 445 -7.00 26.33 -32.29
CA TYR A 445 -5.96 25.53 -32.94
C TYR A 445 -4.87 25.09 -31.97
N VAL A 446 -4.07 24.11 -32.40
CA VAL A 446 -2.91 23.58 -31.68
C VAL A 446 -1.71 23.55 -32.62
N ARG A 447 -0.53 23.99 -32.15
CA ARG A 447 0.69 24.02 -32.97
C ARG A 447 1.61 22.86 -32.58
N LEU A 448 1.74 21.87 -33.47
CA LEU A 448 2.62 20.71 -33.29
C LEU A 448 4.02 21.00 -33.83
N LYS A 449 5.05 20.60 -33.10
CA LYS A 449 6.45 20.67 -33.51
C LYS A 449 7.04 19.26 -33.58
N ASN A 450 7.55 18.88 -34.76
CA ASN A 450 8.28 17.63 -34.93
C ASN A 450 9.73 17.81 -34.46
N ASN A 451 10.20 16.90 -33.60
CA ASN A 451 11.53 16.92 -33.00
C ASN A 451 12.42 15.76 -33.50
N SER A 452 11.99 14.98 -34.50
CA SER A 452 12.80 13.92 -35.11
C SER A 452 13.84 14.46 -36.11
N GLU A 453 15.08 13.97 -36.06
CA GLU A 453 16.18 14.38 -36.96
C GLU A 453 16.04 13.94 -38.44
N THR A 454 14.97 13.23 -38.82
CA THR A 454 14.73 12.82 -40.22
C THR A 454 13.56 13.59 -40.84
N VAL A 455 13.88 14.44 -41.83
CA VAL A 455 12.86 15.14 -42.63
C VAL A 455 12.19 14.15 -43.58
N ARG A 456 10.98 13.69 -43.22
CA ARG A 456 10.03 13.11 -44.18
C ARG A 456 8.88 14.07 -44.38
N LEU A 457 8.73 14.55 -45.62
CA LEU A 457 7.59 15.35 -46.05
C LEU A 457 6.32 14.49 -45.98
N LEU A 458 5.43 14.81 -45.04
CA LEU A 458 4.08 14.25 -45.00
C LEU A 458 3.22 15.02 -46.00
N SER A 459 2.82 14.36 -47.09
CA SER A 459 1.75 14.87 -47.94
C SER A 459 0.45 14.90 -47.15
N CYS A 460 -0.14 16.09 -47.04
CA CYS A 460 -1.41 16.26 -46.35
C CYS A 460 -2.56 15.74 -47.23
N ASN A 461 -3.49 14.98 -46.64
CA ASN A 461 -4.95 15.04 -46.86
C ASN A 461 -5.65 13.68 -46.61
N ARG A 462 -6.07 13.41 -45.37
CA ARG A 462 -7.45 12.98 -45.08
C ARG A 462 -7.78 13.06 -43.58
N ALA A 463 -8.89 13.69 -43.24
CA ALA A 463 -9.48 13.57 -41.91
C ALA A 463 -10.18 12.20 -41.76
N VAL A 464 -10.05 11.56 -40.60
CA VAL A 464 -10.84 10.37 -40.24
C VAL A 464 -11.30 10.48 -38.78
N THR A 465 -12.60 10.31 -38.59
CA THR A 465 -13.35 10.37 -37.33
C THR A 465 -13.13 9.13 -36.46
N ILE A 466 -13.24 9.26 -35.14
CA ILE A 466 -13.14 8.13 -34.18
C ILE A 466 -14.50 7.39 -34.06
N PRO A 467 -14.57 6.06 -34.31
CA PRO A 467 -15.71 5.22 -33.96
C PRO A 467 -15.54 4.55 -32.58
N LYS A 468 -16.65 4.06 -32.01
CA LYS A 468 -16.73 3.39 -30.70
C LYS A 468 -16.18 1.95 -30.71
N ASP A 469 -15.60 1.55 -29.57
CA ASP A 469 -15.59 0.24 -28.86
C ASP A 469 -16.06 -1.07 -29.56
N PRO A 470 -15.63 -2.28 -29.07
CA PRO A 470 -14.41 -2.64 -28.32
C PRO A 470 -13.75 -3.97 -28.82
N GLY A 471 -12.54 -4.32 -28.34
CA GLY A 471 -12.07 -5.72 -28.43
C GLY A 471 -10.56 -5.98 -28.27
N LEU A 472 -10.23 -6.80 -27.26
CA LEU A 472 -9.13 -7.80 -27.16
C LEU A 472 -7.75 -7.52 -27.80
N GLY A 473 -6.69 -7.63 -26.99
CA GLY A 473 -5.32 -7.86 -27.47
C GLY A 473 -4.25 -7.37 -26.49
N GLY A 474 -3.53 -8.29 -25.84
CA GLY A 474 -2.37 -7.94 -25.00
C GLY A 474 -1.10 -7.68 -25.83
N GLY A 475 -0.15 -6.95 -25.27
CA GLY A 475 1.14 -6.67 -25.93
C GLY A 475 2.02 -5.74 -25.12
N ILE A 476 2.97 -6.31 -24.38
CA ILE A 476 4.00 -5.58 -23.64
C ILE A 476 5.03 -5.03 -24.64
N ILE A 477 5.46 -3.77 -24.46
CA ILE A 477 6.85 -3.31 -24.65
C ILE A 477 7.04 -2.02 -23.83
N SER A 478 8.07 -2.02 -22.97
CA SER A 478 8.72 -0.80 -22.47
C SER A 478 10.10 -0.71 -23.11
N PRO A 479 10.66 0.49 -23.23
CA PRO A 479 11.98 0.66 -22.62
C PRO A 479 12.16 1.95 -21.82
N THR A 480 13.09 1.86 -20.87
CA THR A 480 13.74 2.95 -20.09
C THR A 480 14.45 3.97 -21.00
N TRP A 481 14.83 5.17 -20.56
CA TRP A 481 15.99 5.58 -19.72
C TRP A 481 15.98 7.15 -19.63
N PRO A 482 16.93 7.89 -19.01
CA PRO A 482 17.87 7.63 -17.89
C PRO A 482 17.73 8.68 -16.74
N GLY A 483 18.60 8.60 -15.72
CA GLY A 483 18.54 9.41 -14.50
C GLY A 483 19.26 10.77 -14.44
N ASN A 484 19.33 11.27 -13.19
CA ASN A 484 20.19 12.31 -12.59
C ASN A 484 20.01 13.81 -12.90
N ALA A 485 19.54 14.55 -11.86
CA ALA A 485 20.15 15.78 -11.31
C ALA A 485 19.39 16.17 -10.01
N SER A 486 19.91 15.85 -8.82
CA SER A 486 20.75 16.71 -7.96
C SER A 486 20.12 18.06 -7.56
N GLY A 487 19.95 18.30 -6.24
CA GLY A 487 19.41 19.57 -5.74
C GLY A 487 18.82 19.57 -4.32
N SER A 488 19.60 19.17 -3.30
CA SER A 488 19.30 19.59 -1.91
C SER A 488 19.81 21.02 -1.68
N PRO A 489 19.28 21.79 -0.72
CA PRO A 489 19.80 21.67 0.66
C PRO A 489 18.76 21.85 1.80
N SER A 490 19.14 21.41 3.03
CA SER A 490 18.98 22.03 4.38
C SER A 490 17.82 23.04 4.64
N ARG A 491 17.18 23.24 5.82
CA ARG A 491 17.30 22.85 7.26
C ARG A 491 16.07 23.50 7.98
N SER A 492 15.68 23.29 9.25
CA SER A 492 16.16 22.48 10.39
C SER A 492 15.00 22.13 11.36
N TRP A 493 15.34 21.55 12.52
CA TRP A 493 14.51 21.30 13.72
C TRP A 493 14.16 22.56 14.53
N LEU A 494 13.01 22.58 15.23
CA LEU A 494 12.93 22.54 16.71
C LEU A 494 11.48 22.57 17.28
N MET A 495 11.37 22.20 18.56
CA MET A 495 10.15 21.90 19.33
C MET A 495 9.95 22.93 20.47
N TRP A 496 8.71 23.20 20.92
CA TRP A 496 8.43 23.95 22.15
C TRP A 496 7.21 23.40 22.93
N ILE A 497 7.28 23.47 24.27
CA ILE A 497 6.23 23.07 25.23
C ILE A 497 6.13 24.14 26.33
N GLY A 498 4.90 24.44 26.80
CA GLY A 498 4.60 25.08 28.09
C GLY A 498 3.10 25.40 28.20
N LYS A 499 2.28 24.87 29.14
CA LYS A 499 2.27 24.78 30.63
C LYS A 499 1.55 25.96 31.35
N GLY A 500 0.45 25.62 32.05
CA GLY A 500 -0.21 26.42 33.13
C GLY A 500 -1.68 26.00 33.35
N LYS A 501 -2.00 25.13 34.33
CA LYS A 501 -2.57 25.41 35.69
C LYS A 501 -3.92 26.16 35.69
N PHE A 502 -4.98 25.84 36.44
CA PHE A 502 -5.37 24.80 37.45
C PHE A 502 -6.94 24.71 37.45
N GLY A 503 -7.69 23.86 38.18
CA GLY A 503 -7.45 22.90 39.27
C GLY A 503 -8.75 22.13 39.66
N VAL A 504 -8.94 21.73 40.93
CA VAL A 504 -10.13 21.03 41.54
C VAL A 504 -10.27 21.49 43.02
N PRO A 505 -11.36 21.29 43.82
CA PRO A 505 -12.20 20.06 44.07
C PRO A 505 -13.74 20.37 44.14
N CYS A 506 -14.71 19.58 44.66
CA CYS A 506 -15.07 18.14 44.77
C CYS A 506 -16.17 18.00 45.88
N TRP A 507 -17.24 17.22 45.67
CA TRP A 507 -18.27 16.74 46.67
C TRP A 507 -19.24 17.81 47.28
N SER A 508 -20.48 17.55 47.73
CA SER A 508 -21.42 16.37 47.70
C SER A 508 -22.87 16.77 48.13
N CYS A 509 -23.85 15.86 47.95
CA CYS A 509 -25.18 15.77 48.61
C CYS A 509 -26.39 16.64 48.17
N SER A 510 -27.50 15.94 47.86
CA SER A 510 -28.92 16.36 47.79
C SER A 510 -29.54 16.52 49.23
N PRO A 511 -30.87 16.73 49.48
CA PRO A 511 -32.06 16.78 48.59
C PRO A 511 -33.19 17.81 48.94
N ARG A 512 -34.31 17.74 48.16
CA ARG A 512 -35.74 18.03 48.46
C ARG A 512 -36.41 19.20 47.72
N ASP A 513 -37.57 18.90 47.12
CA ASP A 513 -38.64 19.84 46.73
C ASP A 513 -39.33 20.46 47.96
N PRO A 514 -40.09 21.57 47.80
CA PRO A 514 -41.51 21.41 47.44
C PRO A 514 -42.08 22.47 46.46
N THR A 515 -43.15 22.09 45.76
CA THR A 515 -44.15 22.99 45.13
C THR A 515 -45.08 23.59 46.22
N PRO A 516 -46.02 24.58 46.00
CA PRO A 516 -46.67 24.90 44.72
C PRO A 516 -47.19 26.35 44.43
N ASP A 517 -47.60 26.55 43.15
CA ASP A 517 -48.76 27.32 42.64
C ASP A 517 -48.82 28.88 42.58
N LYS A 518 -49.62 29.35 41.59
CA LYS A 518 -50.29 30.67 41.38
C LYS A 518 -49.57 31.86 40.70
N ARG A 519 -49.64 31.82 39.36
CA ARG A 519 -50.20 32.83 38.43
C ARG A 519 -49.96 34.36 38.59
N THR A 520 -49.56 34.93 37.44
CA THR A 520 -49.88 36.26 36.85
C THR A 520 -49.11 37.55 37.23
N LYS A 521 -48.08 37.86 36.42
CA LYS A 521 -47.85 39.09 35.61
C LYS A 521 -46.43 38.99 34.97
N MET A 522 -46.24 38.87 33.65
CA MET A 522 -46.17 39.98 32.66
C MET A 522 -45.47 41.22 33.28
N ASP A 523 -44.21 41.57 33.00
CA ASP A 523 -43.57 41.74 31.68
C ASP A 523 -42.02 41.69 31.73
N GLY A 524 -41.39 41.35 30.59
CA GLY A 524 -39.95 41.56 30.32
C GLY A 524 -39.06 40.29 30.25
N ILE A 525 -37.91 40.40 29.54
CA ILE A 525 -36.85 39.37 29.30
C ILE A 525 -37.15 38.43 28.09
N PRO A 526 -36.22 38.22 27.12
CA PRO A 526 -36.12 39.09 25.94
C PRO A 526 -36.38 38.40 24.59
N ASN A 527 -36.56 39.22 23.56
CA ASN A 527 -37.08 38.90 22.22
C ASN A 527 -36.14 38.03 21.31
N VAL A 528 -35.14 37.35 21.88
CA VAL A 528 -34.08 36.66 21.13
C VAL A 528 -34.57 35.35 20.51
N ALA A 529 -35.33 34.53 21.26
CA ALA A 529 -35.87 33.27 20.74
C ALA A 529 -36.87 33.50 19.59
N VAL A 530 -37.72 34.53 19.70
CA VAL A 530 -38.68 34.89 18.65
C VAL A 530 -37.96 35.43 17.42
N GLN A 531 -36.92 36.27 17.57
CA GLN A 531 -36.12 36.70 16.41
C GLN A 531 -35.33 35.57 15.75
N LEU A 532 -34.82 34.59 16.50
CA LEU A 532 -34.18 33.40 15.93
C LEU A 532 -35.18 32.59 15.10
N ILE A 533 -36.36 32.30 15.65
CA ILE A 533 -37.43 31.55 14.98
C ILE A 533 -37.89 32.27 13.70
N VAL A 534 -38.13 33.59 13.77
CA VAL A 534 -38.52 34.39 12.59
C VAL A 534 -37.42 34.42 11.53
N SER A 535 -36.15 34.56 11.94
CA SER A 535 -35.00 34.55 11.02
C SER A 535 -34.82 33.19 10.34
N GLU A 536 -35.03 32.10 11.06
CA GLU A 536 -34.95 30.73 10.54
C GLU A 536 -36.12 30.40 9.60
N LEU A 537 -37.34 30.88 9.90
CA LEU A 537 -38.50 30.83 9.01
C LEU A 537 -38.27 31.59 7.69
N ILE A 538 -37.67 32.79 7.74
CA ILE A 538 -37.29 33.55 6.54
C ILE A 538 -36.25 32.77 5.73
N ALA A 539 -35.21 32.23 6.37
CA ALA A 539 -34.18 31.44 5.70
C ALA A 539 -34.72 30.12 5.08
N ILE A 540 -35.77 29.53 5.66
CA ILE A 540 -36.48 28.38 5.08
C ILE A 540 -37.31 28.83 3.86
N ASN A 541 -38.04 29.94 3.96
CA ASN A 541 -38.83 30.48 2.86
C ASN A 541 -37.97 30.85 1.64
N ASP A 542 -36.81 31.47 1.86
CA ASP A 542 -35.84 31.77 0.80
C ASP A 542 -35.28 30.51 0.13
N LYS A 543 -34.98 29.45 0.90
CA LYS A 543 -34.56 28.15 0.36
C LYS A 543 -35.67 27.51 -0.48
N ILE A 544 -36.93 27.62 -0.07
CA ILE A 544 -38.09 27.14 -0.84
C ILE A 544 -38.22 27.92 -2.15
N ALA A 545 -38.18 29.26 -2.12
CA ALA A 545 -38.23 30.09 -3.32
C ALA A 545 -37.07 29.80 -4.30
N LEU A 546 -35.87 29.53 -3.78
CA LEU A 546 -34.70 29.20 -4.59
C LEU A 546 -34.78 27.77 -5.18
N SER A 547 -35.45 26.84 -4.49
CA SER A 547 -35.79 25.51 -5.01
C SER A 547 -36.85 25.61 -6.13
N GLN A 548 -37.92 26.39 -5.92
CA GLN A 548 -38.96 26.64 -6.93
C GLN A 548 -38.39 27.28 -8.20
N LYS A 549 -37.48 28.27 -8.08
CA LYS A 549 -36.77 28.85 -9.23
C LYS A 549 -35.93 27.82 -9.99
N LYS A 550 -35.26 26.88 -9.31
CA LYS A 550 -34.52 25.78 -9.95
C LYS A 550 -35.44 24.81 -10.67
N ILE A 551 -36.55 24.42 -10.06
CA ILE A 551 -37.57 23.55 -10.67
C ILE A 551 -38.13 24.21 -11.93
N LEU A 552 -38.51 25.50 -11.86
CA LEU A 552 -39.00 26.24 -13.02
C LEU A 552 -37.98 26.34 -14.16
N HIS A 553 -36.68 26.49 -13.83
CA HIS A 553 -35.61 26.50 -14.83
C HIS A 553 -35.37 25.11 -15.46
N ILE A 554 -35.51 24.03 -14.69
CA ILE A 554 -35.47 22.65 -15.20
C ILE A 554 -36.67 22.41 -16.13
N LEU A 555 -37.88 22.80 -15.72
CA LEU A 555 -39.09 22.70 -16.54
C LEU A 555 -38.97 23.51 -17.83
N LYS A 556 -38.44 24.75 -17.79
CA LYS A 556 -38.15 25.53 -19.01
C LYS A 556 -37.16 24.81 -19.94
N LYS A 557 -36.08 24.21 -19.41
CA LYS A 557 -35.15 23.41 -20.21
C LYS A 557 -35.82 22.17 -20.83
N ILE A 558 -36.69 21.48 -20.09
CA ILE A 558 -37.44 20.34 -20.59
C ILE A 558 -38.40 20.78 -21.71
N CYS A 559 -39.18 21.85 -21.51
CA CYS A 559 -40.05 22.40 -22.55
C CYS A 559 -39.28 22.82 -23.81
N ILE A 560 -38.11 23.45 -23.68
CA ILE A 560 -37.26 23.80 -24.83
C ILE A 560 -36.77 22.54 -25.55
N HIS A 561 -36.33 21.51 -24.82
CA HIS A 561 -35.93 20.23 -25.42
C HIS A 561 -37.08 19.51 -26.13
N VAL A 562 -38.28 19.47 -25.53
CA VAL A 562 -39.48 18.88 -26.14
C VAL A 562 -39.90 19.65 -27.40
N PHE A 563 -39.85 20.99 -27.35
CA PHE A 563 -40.15 21.83 -28.52
C PHE A 563 -39.16 21.59 -29.67
N ILE A 564 -37.85 21.58 -29.39
CA ILE A 564 -36.81 21.28 -30.39
C ILE A 564 -36.97 19.87 -30.98
N PHE A 565 -37.46 18.91 -30.19
CA PHE A 565 -37.74 17.53 -30.63
C PHE A 565 -39.06 17.37 -31.39
N GLN A 566 -39.95 18.37 -31.39
CA GLN A 566 -41.16 18.42 -32.21
C GLN A 566 -41.01 19.28 -33.47
N THR A 567 -39.95 20.10 -33.57
CA THR A 567 -39.66 20.95 -34.73
C THR A 567 -38.56 20.42 -35.66
N ASN A 568 -37.94 19.29 -35.32
CA ASN A 568 -37.11 18.47 -36.22
C ASN A 568 -37.84 17.15 -36.51
#